data_AF-A0A7L5CEP6-F1
#
_entry.id   AF-A0A7L5CEP6-F1
#
_cell.length_a   1.000
_cell.length_b   1.000
_cell.length_c   1.000
_cell.angle_alpha   90.00
_cell.angle_beta   90.00
_cell.angle_gamma   90.00
#
_symmetry.space_group_name_H-M   'P 1'
#
loop_
_entity.id
_entity.type
_entity.pdbx_description
1 polymer ?
#
loop_
_entity_poly.entity_id
_entity_poly.type
_entity_poly.pdbx_seq_one_letter_code
_entity_poly.pdbx_strand_id
1 'polypeptide(L)'
;MKKILKSLFLGTVTFSSMYAAGNTLNVDDLNCLRVEKQFSEKYKNICLPSKKPENCSQESYDKLKSSIKECDFKILGSLRSAL
;
A
#
# COMPACT_ATOMS: atom_id res chain seq x y z
N MET A 1 -45.57 26.64 41.19
CA MET A 1 -45.52 25.27 40.63
C MET A 1 -44.34 25.18 39.67
N LYS A 2 -43.35 24.34 40.00
CA LYS A 2 -42.00 24.34 39.43
C LYS A 2 -41.95 23.37 38.24
N LYS A 3 -41.96 23.89 37.00
CA LYS A 3 -41.84 23.05 35.79
C LYS A 3 -40.37 22.79 35.51
N ILE A 4 -39.85 21.69 36.06
CA ILE A 4 -38.54 21.14 35.72
C ILE A 4 -38.55 20.67 34.27
N LEU A 5 -38.03 21.52 33.38
CA LEU A 5 -37.74 21.17 32.00
C LEU A 5 -36.60 20.14 32.03
N LYS A 6 -36.96 18.85 31.90
CA LYS A 6 -35.99 17.77 31.70
C LYS A 6 -35.25 18.04 30.39
N SER A 7 -34.10 18.70 30.51
CA SER A 7 -33.11 18.81 29.44
C SER A 7 -32.69 17.39 29.08
N LEU A 8 -33.27 16.88 28.01
CA LEU A 8 -32.95 15.60 27.42
C LEU A 8 -31.49 15.71 26.96
N PHE A 9 -30.60 14.97 27.60
CA PHE A 9 -29.20 14.84 27.17
C PHE A 9 -29.19 14.35 25.71
N LEU A 10 -29.10 15.27 24.75
CA LEU A 10 -28.65 14.97 23.39
C LEU A 10 -27.13 14.82 23.43
N GLY A 11 -26.66 13.78 24.13
CA GLY A 11 -25.30 13.30 23.99
C GLY A 11 -25.21 12.54 22.68
N THR A 12 -24.93 13.23 21.58
CA THR A 12 -24.58 12.53 20.33
C THR A 12 -23.23 11.87 20.55
N VAL A 13 -23.22 10.55 20.75
CA VAL A 13 -21.99 9.79 20.80
C VAL A 13 -21.47 9.66 19.37
N THR A 14 -20.65 10.61 18.93
CA THR A 14 -19.98 10.51 17.63
C THR A 14 -18.83 9.53 17.77
N PHE A 15 -19.09 8.25 17.49
CA PHE A 15 -18.04 7.26 17.27
C PHE A 15 -17.38 7.54 15.92
N SER A 16 -16.44 8.49 15.88
CA SER A 16 -15.60 8.68 14.71
C SER A 16 -14.57 7.55 14.65
N SER A 17 -14.79 6.56 13.80
CA SER A 17 -13.75 5.60 13.44
C SER A 17 -12.66 6.34 12.66
N MET A 18 -11.47 6.46 13.26
CA MET A 18 -10.29 6.99 12.58
C MET A 18 -9.73 5.88 11.70
N TYR A 19 -10.05 5.91 10.41
CA TYR A 19 -9.28 5.14 9.42
C TYR A 19 -8.00 5.93 9.13
N ALA A 20 -6.85 5.27 9.18
CA ALA A 20 -5.62 5.85 8.68
C ALA A 20 -5.81 6.16 7.19
N ALA A 21 -5.53 7.40 6.78
CA ALA A 21 -5.51 7.80 5.37
C ALA A 21 -4.29 7.14 4.71
N GLY A 22 -4.42 5.87 4.32
CA GLY A 22 -3.46 5.22 3.44
C GLY A 22 -3.62 5.79 2.04
N ASN A 23 -2.52 6.09 1.36
CA ASN A 23 -2.54 6.40 -0.07
C ASN A 23 -3.24 5.23 -0.80
N THR A 24 -4.41 5.48 -1.38
CA THR A 24 -5.11 4.49 -2.20
C THR A 24 -4.36 4.35 -3.51
N LEU A 25 -3.66 3.24 -3.69
CA LEU A 25 -3.07 2.87 -4.97
C LEU A 25 -4.20 2.68 -6.00
N ASN A 26 -4.13 3.39 -7.12
CA ASN A 26 -5.09 3.23 -8.20
C ASN A 26 -4.71 2.06 -9.13
N VAL A 27 -5.61 1.65 -10.03
CA VAL A 27 -5.36 0.62 -11.05
C VAL A 27 -4.12 0.95 -11.89
N ASP A 28 -3.91 2.23 -12.22
CA ASP A 28 -2.72 2.69 -12.93
C ASP A 28 -1.43 2.51 -12.13
N ASP A 29 -1.49 2.72 -10.81
CA ASP A 29 -0.34 2.52 -9.93
C ASP A 29 -0.02 1.02 -9.78
N LEU A 30 -1.03 0.16 -9.78
CA LEU A 30 -0.87 -1.30 -9.76
C LEU A 30 -0.18 -1.83 -11.03
N ASN A 31 -0.44 -1.21 -12.19
CA ASN A 31 0.22 -1.57 -13.45
C ASN A 31 1.72 -1.28 -13.45
N CYS A 32 2.18 -0.39 -12.56
CA CYS A 32 3.58 -0.07 -12.38
C CYS A 32 4.31 -1.07 -11.47
N LEU A 33 3.59 -1.94 -10.77
CA LEU A 33 4.15 -2.87 -9.79
C LEU A 33 4.36 -4.25 -10.39
N ARG A 34 5.41 -4.93 -9.95
CA ARG A 34 5.68 -6.33 -10.28
C ARG A 34 5.45 -7.20 -9.04
N VAL A 35 4.75 -8.32 -9.24
CA VAL A 35 4.60 -9.35 -8.21
C VAL A 35 5.74 -10.35 -8.37
N GLU A 36 6.65 -10.39 -7.40
CA GLU A 36 7.64 -11.45 -7.30
C GLU A 36 7.07 -12.63 -6.50
N LYS A 37 7.15 -13.81 -7.12
CA LYS A 37 6.93 -15.08 -6.43
C LYS A 37 8.24 -15.43 -5.74
N GLN A 38 8.29 -15.33 -4.41
CA GLN A 38 9.43 -15.88 -3.68
C GLN A 38 9.47 -17.41 -3.79
N PHE A 39 10.65 -17.97 -3.55
CA PHE A 39 10.93 -19.41 -3.56
C PHE A 39 9.96 -20.22 -2.66
N SER A 40 9.35 -19.56 -1.67
CA SER A 40 8.15 -20.06 -0.99
C SER A 40 6.90 -19.38 -1.53
N GLU A 41 6.00 -20.16 -2.13
CA GLU A 41 4.71 -19.71 -2.69
C GLU A 41 3.78 -19.01 -1.68
N LYS A 42 4.14 -19.00 -0.39
CA LYS A 42 3.41 -18.32 0.68
C LYS A 42 3.50 -16.79 0.66
N TYR A 43 4.54 -16.21 0.05
CA TYR A 43 4.76 -14.75 0.10
C TYR A 43 4.87 -14.18 -1.31
N LYS A 44 3.85 -13.42 -1.70
CA LYS A 44 3.88 -12.56 -2.89
C LYS A 44 4.45 -11.22 -2.47
N ASN A 45 5.68 -10.91 -2.89
CA ASN A 45 6.24 -9.59 -2.67
C ASN A 45 5.88 -8.69 -3.85
N ILE A 46 5.39 -7.50 -3.56
CA ILE A 46 5.05 -6.49 -4.56
C ILE A 46 6.14 -5.43 -4.49
N CYS A 47 6.75 -5.13 -5.63
CA CYS A 47 7.86 -4.19 -5.72
C CYS A 47 7.79 -3.38 -7.01
N LEU A 48 8.51 -2.27 -7.04
CA LEU A 48 8.66 -1.45 -8.24
C LEU A 48 9.74 -2.08 -9.14
N PRO A 49 9.44 -2.49 -10.38
CA PRO A 49 10.46 -3.01 -11.29
C PRO A 49 11.46 -1.90 -11.62
N SER A 50 12.75 -2.21 -11.81
CA SER A 50 13.78 -1.21 -12.12
C SER A 50 13.56 -0.49 -13.46
N LYS A 51 12.84 -1.13 -14.39
CA LYS A 51 12.43 -0.54 -15.66
C LYS A 51 10.92 -0.34 -15.67
N LYS A 52 10.48 0.86 -16.05
CA LYS A 52 9.07 1.21 -16.19
C LYS A 52 8.37 0.25 -17.17
N PRO A 53 7.25 -0.37 -16.77
CA PRO A 53 6.39 -1.13 -17.67
C PRO A 53 5.77 -0.25 -18.77
N GLU A 54 5.40 -0.84 -19.91
CA GLU A 54 4.70 -0.13 -20.99
C GLU A 54 3.28 0.26 -20.58
N ASN A 55 2.61 -0.62 -19.84
CA ASN A 55 1.27 -0.45 -19.29
C ASN A 55 1.21 0.49 -18.07
N CYS A 56 2.31 1.15 -17.73
CA CYS A 56 2.42 2.06 -16.60
C CYS A 56 2.71 3.49 -17.09
N SER A 57 1.92 4.46 -16.64
CA SER A 57 2.18 5.88 -16.92
C SER A 57 3.48 6.34 -16.24
N GLN A 58 4.20 7.26 -16.87
CA GLN A 58 5.42 7.84 -16.32
C GLN A 58 5.15 8.54 -14.98
N GLU A 59 4.03 9.25 -14.87
CA GLU A 59 3.62 9.96 -13.66
C GLU A 59 3.42 9.02 -12.47
N SER A 60 2.64 7.94 -12.66
CA SER A 60 2.45 6.91 -11.63
C SER A 60 3.75 6.22 -11.24
N TYR A 61 4.62 5.92 -12.21
CA TYR A 61 5.91 5.31 -11.94
C TYR A 61 6.79 6.19 -11.05
N ASP A 62 6.90 7.47 -11.37
CA ASP A 62 7.73 8.40 -10.61
C ASP A 62 7.17 8.69 -9.21
N LYS A 63 5.83 8.73 -9.06
CA LYS A 63 5.18 8.80 -7.74
C LYS A 63 5.50 7.57 -6.88
N LEU A 64 5.53 6.39 -7.50
CA LEU A 64 5.80 5.13 -6.80
C LEU A 64 7.26 4.95 -6.41
N LYS A 65 8.22 5.53 -7.15
CA LYS A 65 9.65 5.49 -6.77
C LYS A 65 9.93 5.98 -5.36
N SER A 66 9.19 6.98 -4.90
CA SER A 66 9.35 7.53 -3.54
C SER A 66 8.59 6.74 -2.47
N SER A 67 7.64 5.90 -2.87
CA SER A 67 6.70 5.25 -1.95
C SER A 67 6.90 3.73 -1.85
N ILE A 68 7.46 3.10 -2.88
CA ILE A 68 7.61 1.65 -3.03
C ILE A 68 9.07 1.32 -3.29
N LYS A 69 9.58 0.25 -2.67
CA LYS A 69 10.94 -0.24 -2.89
C LYS A 69 11.07 -0.91 -4.26
N GLU A 70 12.23 -0.73 -4.87
CA GLU A 70 12.58 -1.45 -6.09
C GLU A 70 12.72 -2.95 -5.85
N CYS A 71 12.43 -3.75 -6.89
CA CYS A 71 12.58 -5.20 -6.84
C CYS A 71 14.06 -5.58 -6.73
N ASP A 72 14.44 -6.19 -5.61
CA ASP A 72 15.78 -6.76 -5.43
C ASP A 72 15.78 -8.17 -6.03
N PHE A 73 15.96 -8.25 -7.36
CA PHE A 73 16.21 -9.52 -8.04
C PHE A 73 17.61 -10.03 -7.67
N LYS A 74 17.77 -10.52 -6.44
CA LYS A 74 18.96 -11.26 -6.07
C LYS A 74 18.89 -12.60 -6.77
N ILE A 75 19.48 -12.68 -7.96
CA ILE A 75 19.72 -13.94 -8.66
C ILE A 75 20.33 -14.87 -7.61
N LEU A 76 19.62 -15.94 -7.24
CA LEU A 76 20.10 -17.04 -6.38
C LEU A 76 21.27 -17.81 -7.05
N GLY A 77 22.02 -17.17 -7.94
CA GLY A 77 23.27 -17.64 -8.54
C GLY A 77 24.52 -17.22 -7.76
N SER A 78 24.41 -16.40 -6.70
CA SER A 78 25.57 -16.11 -5.84
C SER A 78 25.86 -17.20 -4.79
N LEU A 79 25.07 -18.28 -4.70
CA LEU A 79 25.33 -19.40 -3.78
C LEU A 79 26.10 -20.57 -4.41
N ARG A 80 26.73 -20.41 -5.59
CA ARG A 80 27.53 -21.47 -6.22
C ARG A 80 28.90 -21.04 -6.79
N SER A 81 29.47 -19.94 -6.32
CA SER A 81 30.83 -19.55 -6.75
C SER A 81 31.66 -18.99 -5.60
N ALA A 82 31.89 -19.85 -4.60
CA ALA A 82 33.09 -19.86 -3.76
C ALA A 82 33.01 -21.15 -2.93
N LEU A 83 33.01 -22.28 -3.65
CA LEU A 83 33.53 -23.54 -3.15
C LEU A 83 35.04 -23.52 -3.37
#